data_AF-A0A945WP22-F1
#
_entry.id   AF-A0A945WP22-F1
#
_cell.length_a   1.000
_cell.length_b   1.000
_cell.length_c   1.000
_cell.angle_alpha   90.00
_cell.angle_beta   90.00
_cell.angle_gamma   90.00
#
_symmetry.space_group_name_H-M   'P 1'
#
loop_
_entity.id
_entity.type
_entity.pdbx_description
1 polymer ?
#
loop_
_entity_poly.entity_id
_entity_poly.type
_entity_poly.pdbx_seq_one_letter_code
_entity_poly.pdbx_strand_id
1 'polypeptide(L)'
;MKTRQGYFPALVLQLLMLVPMLSHAQLSPISSDSVEAVIASASTLLRELDQLAAQCQQDSAESETCDNFLQAIDGSLIADYLEQCSQLNNWKKDMLAEALNSNSDSLAVDSSIRDIPNSSTQLRRVAGIENLCDDAALENNTQFVFTVFNDLRQQGSNSRTTDSVSRRVTDLEFSILENAERRSLQNSFQQEQLRRQLETEQQINSQQNDLLRKQIERQQIERRN
;
A
#
# COMPACT_ATOMS: atom_id res chain seq x y z
N MET A 1 70.18 -4.08 -35.92
CA MET A 1 69.64 -2.71 -36.08
C MET A 1 68.35 -2.66 -35.25
N LYS A 2 68.33 -2.11 -34.04
CA LYS A 2 68.46 -0.70 -33.60
C LYS A 2 67.13 0.07 -33.74
N THR A 3 66.49 0.28 -32.57
CA THR A 3 65.65 1.43 -32.12
C THR A 3 64.31 1.69 -32.84
N ARG A 4 63.22 2.25 -32.28
CA ARG A 4 62.74 2.76 -30.97
C ARG A 4 61.25 3.15 -31.26
N GLN A 5 60.27 2.80 -30.42
CA GLN A 5 59.68 3.65 -29.37
C GLN A 5 58.67 4.72 -29.84
N GLY A 6 57.48 4.68 -29.24
CA GLY A 6 56.41 5.70 -29.24
C GLY A 6 55.07 5.02 -28.85
N TYR A 7 54.77 4.75 -27.57
CA TYR A 7 54.14 5.64 -26.58
C TYR A 7 53.04 6.56 -27.15
N PHE A 8 51.77 6.27 -26.86
CA PHE A 8 50.95 7.04 -25.90
C PHE A 8 49.74 6.20 -25.44
N PRO A 9 49.28 6.32 -24.19
CA PRO A 9 48.32 5.42 -23.56
C PRO A 9 46.89 5.98 -23.61
N ALA A 10 45.94 5.19 -24.12
CA ALA A 10 44.51 5.44 -23.90
C ALA A 10 44.11 4.80 -22.56
N LEU A 11 44.26 5.61 -21.51
CA LEU A 11 43.79 5.36 -20.15
C LEU A 11 42.27 5.60 -20.10
N VAL A 12 41.58 4.74 -19.33
CA VAL A 12 40.26 4.94 -18.72
C VAL A 12 39.07 5.06 -19.68
N LEU A 13 38.33 3.96 -19.86
CA LEU A 13 36.87 3.95 -19.72
C LEU A 13 36.37 2.50 -19.83
N GLN A 14 36.21 1.80 -18.70
CA GLN A 14 35.34 0.61 -18.60
C GLN A 14 35.26 0.16 -17.14
N LEU A 15 34.52 0.91 -16.34
CA LEU A 15 34.07 0.50 -15.02
C LEU A 15 32.74 1.22 -14.78
N LEU A 16 31.64 0.47 -14.90
CA LEU A 16 30.27 0.70 -14.39
C LEU A 16 29.23 0.15 -15.38
N MET A 17 29.10 -1.17 -15.40
CA MET A 17 27.84 -1.85 -15.72
C MET A 17 27.64 -2.98 -14.70
N LEU A 18 27.67 -2.63 -13.40
CA LEU A 18 26.96 -3.39 -12.38
C LEU A 18 25.63 -2.66 -12.19
N VAL A 19 24.67 -2.98 -13.05
CA VAL A 19 23.26 -2.71 -12.77
C VAL A 19 22.91 -3.56 -11.56
N PRO A 20 22.45 -2.98 -10.43
CA PRO A 20 21.86 -3.78 -9.39
C PRO A 20 20.57 -4.34 -10.00
N MET A 21 20.53 -5.66 -10.19
CA MET A 21 19.25 -6.36 -10.28
C MET A 21 18.54 -6.09 -8.95
N LEU A 22 17.74 -5.04 -8.93
CA LEU A 22 16.65 -4.89 -7.99
C LEU A 22 15.78 -6.13 -8.19
N SER A 23 15.99 -7.13 -7.32
CA SER A 23 14.98 -8.15 -7.04
C SER A 23 13.73 -7.39 -6.63
N HIS A 24 12.89 -7.09 -7.61
CA HIS A 24 11.47 -6.98 -7.36
C HIS A 24 11.09 -8.36 -6.87
N ALA A 25 10.85 -8.49 -5.56
CA ALA A 25 10.13 -9.64 -5.04
C ALA A 25 8.79 -9.64 -5.80
N GLN A 26 8.74 -10.42 -6.89
CA GLN A 26 7.51 -10.65 -7.63
C GLN A 26 6.68 -11.55 -6.73
N LEU A 27 5.91 -10.94 -5.83
CA LEU A 27 4.81 -11.63 -5.20
C LEU A 27 3.85 -12.01 -6.33
N SER A 28 3.68 -13.31 -6.52
CA SER A 28 2.81 -13.87 -7.54
C SER A 28 1.39 -13.32 -7.35
N PRO A 29 0.69 -12.89 -8.42
CA PRO A 29 -0.68 -12.45 -8.29
C PRO A 29 -1.55 -13.62 -7.83
N ILE A 30 -2.29 -13.43 -6.74
CA ILE A 30 -3.28 -14.40 -6.27
C ILE A 30 -4.52 -14.33 -7.15
N SER A 31 -4.94 -15.50 -7.65
CA SER A 31 -6.16 -15.66 -8.42
C SER A 31 -7.41 -15.37 -7.58
N SER A 32 -8.53 -15.00 -8.21
CA SER A 32 -9.81 -14.74 -7.53
C SER A 32 -10.29 -15.90 -6.67
N ASP A 33 -9.93 -17.13 -7.02
CA ASP A 33 -10.36 -18.35 -6.33
C ASP A 33 -9.49 -18.65 -5.10
N SER A 34 -8.27 -18.12 -5.08
CA SER A 34 -7.34 -18.22 -3.95
C SER A 34 -7.49 -17.13 -2.89
N VAL A 35 -8.20 -16.02 -3.18
CA VAL A 35 -8.35 -14.89 -2.25
C VAL A 35 -8.96 -15.31 -0.92
N GLU A 36 -10.03 -16.12 -0.95
CA GLU A 36 -10.70 -16.58 0.28
C GLU A 36 -9.78 -17.46 1.13
N ALA A 37 -8.92 -18.27 0.50
CA ALA A 37 -7.95 -19.10 1.20
C ALA A 37 -6.88 -18.24 1.90
N VAL A 38 -6.41 -17.17 1.25
CA VAL A 38 -5.45 -16.24 1.85
C VAL A 38 -6.10 -15.41 2.97
N ILE A 39 -7.35 -14.97 2.82
CA ILE A 39 -8.12 -14.31 3.90
C ILE A 39 -8.23 -15.25 5.11
N ALA A 40 -8.65 -16.51 4.88
CA ALA A 40 -8.80 -17.48 5.96
C ALA A 40 -7.46 -17.80 6.66
N SER A 41 -6.38 -17.90 5.89
CA SER A 41 -5.05 -18.10 6.41
C SER A 41 -4.60 -16.92 7.28
N ALA A 42 -4.78 -15.67 6.82
CA ALA A 42 -4.34 -14.49 7.56
C ALA A 42 -5.15 -14.31 8.86
N SER A 43 -6.45 -14.62 8.81
CA SER A 43 -7.31 -14.66 9.99
C SER A 43 -6.86 -15.74 10.99
N THR A 44 -6.40 -16.89 10.51
CA THR A 44 -5.88 -17.96 11.36
C THR A 44 -4.61 -17.51 12.10
N LEU A 45 -3.69 -16.84 11.41
CA LEU A 45 -2.46 -16.31 12.00
C LEU A 45 -2.75 -15.27 13.09
N LEU A 46 -3.68 -14.33 12.86
CA LEU A 46 -4.09 -13.38 13.90
C LEU A 46 -4.70 -14.06 15.12
N ARG A 47 -5.52 -15.09 14.91
CA ARG A 47 -6.12 -15.84 16.02
C ARG A 47 -5.06 -16.62 16.81
N GLU A 48 -4.08 -17.20 16.13
CA GLU A 48 -2.97 -17.89 16.78
C GLU A 48 -2.12 -16.91 17.61
N LEU A 49 -1.83 -15.71 17.08
CA LEU A 49 -1.16 -14.65 17.81
C LEU A 49 -1.94 -14.23 19.06
N ASP A 50 -3.25 -14.04 18.94
CA ASP A 50 -4.11 -13.63 20.06
C ASP A 50 -4.21 -14.72 21.13
N GLN A 51 -4.18 -16.00 20.72
CA GLN A 51 -4.14 -17.12 21.65
C GLN A 51 -2.82 -17.19 22.42
N LEU A 52 -1.68 -16.87 21.78
CA LEU A 52 -0.39 -16.76 22.47
C LEU A 52 -0.37 -15.59 23.45
N ALA A 53 -0.94 -14.44 23.06
CA ALA A 53 -1.10 -13.30 23.95
C ALA A 53 -1.96 -13.65 25.17
N ALA A 54 -3.10 -14.31 24.97
CA ALA A 54 -3.99 -14.74 26.04
C ALA A 54 -3.29 -15.67 27.05
N GLN A 55 -2.42 -16.57 26.58
CA GLN A 55 -1.63 -17.45 27.45
C GLN A 55 -0.61 -16.65 28.27
N CYS A 56 0.14 -15.76 27.62
CA CYS A 56 1.07 -14.87 28.32
C CYS A 56 0.37 -14.01 29.38
N GLN A 57 -0.85 -13.54 29.12
CA GLN A 57 -1.60 -12.73 30.09
C GLN A 57 -1.95 -13.49 31.37
N GLN A 58 -2.20 -14.80 31.27
CA GLN A 58 -2.59 -15.63 32.40
C GLN A 58 -1.40 -16.01 33.28
N ASP A 59 -0.21 -16.01 32.71
CA ASP A 59 1.04 -16.33 33.39
C ASP A 59 1.80 -15.06 33.82
N SER A 60 2.89 -15.23 34.56
CA SER A 60 3.82 -14.14 34.86
C SER A 60 4.60 -13.71 33.61
N ALA A 61 5.03 -12.46 33.52
CA ALA A 61 5.77 -11.94 32.37
C ALA A 61 7.11 -12.65 32.07
N GLU A 62 7.69 -13.39 33.03
CA GLU A 62 8.91 -14.19 32.85
C GLU A 62 8.61 -15.66 32.50
N SER A 63 7.38 -15.97 32.09
CA SER A 63 6.97 -17.32 31.70
C SER A 63 7.34 -17.65 30.26
N GLU A 64 7.53 -18.94 30.00
CA GLU A 64 7.74 -19.49 28.64
C GLU A 64 6.62 -19.09 27.67
N THR A 65 5.38 -18.90 28.16
CA THR A 65 4.25 -18.48 27.33
C THR A 65 4.38 -17.04 26.84
N CYS A 66 4.96 -16.14 27.65
CA CYS A 66 5.30 -14.78 27.23
C CYS A 66 6.48 -14.73 26.26
N ASP A 67 7.50 -15.57 26.46
CA ASP A 67 8.60 -15.69 25.49
C ASP A 67 8.10 -16.22 24.15
N ASN A 68 7.19 -17.21 24.14
CA ASN A 68 6.55 -17.73 22.92
C ASN A 68 5.72 -16.67 22.20
N PHE A 69 4.97 -15.84 22.93
CA PHE A 69 4.24 -14.71 22.36
C PHE A 69 5.18 -13.68 21.72
N LEU A 70 6.24 -13.27 22.43
CA LEU A 70 7.25 -12.36 21.89
C LEU A 70 7.94 -12.95 20.66
N GLN A 71 8.29 -14.23 20.71
CA GLN A 71 8.88 -14.94 19.57
C GLN A 71 7.92 -15.01 18.38
N ALA A 72 6.61 -15.16 18.58
CA ALA A 72 5.63 -15.12 17.49
C ALA A 72 5.51 -13.72 16.87
N ILE A 73 5.61 -12.67 17.67
CA ILE A 73 5.66 -11.28 17.17
C ILE A 73 6.95 -11.01 16.40
N ASP A 74 8.09 -11.56 16.84
CA ASP A 74 9.40 -11.45 16.19
C ASP A 74 9.66 -12.47 15.06
N GLY A 75 8.78 -13.46 14.94
CA GLY A 75 9.02 -14.67 14.18
C GLY A 75 8.23 -14.77 12.88
N SER A 76 8.20 -15.99 12.34
CA SER A 76 7.51 -16.27 11.08
C SER A 76 6.01 -16.00 11.15
N LEU A 77 5.38 -16.09 12.32
CA LEU A 77 3.92 -15.93 12.44
C LEU A 77 3.44 -14.53 12.00
N ILE A 78 4.06 -13.46 12.51
CA ILE A 78 3.75 -12.09 12.04
C ILE A 78 4.26 -11.86 10.61
N ALA A 79 5.42 -12.41 10.25
CA ALA A 79 5.97 -12.26 8.90
C ALA A 79 5.03 -12.86 7.83
N ASP A 80 4.51 -14.07 8.07
CA ASP A 80 3.57 -14.78 7.21
C ASP A 80 2.24 -14.03 7.12
N TYR A 81 1.78 -13.42 8.23
CA TYR A 81 0.58 -12.59 8.23
C TYR A 81 0.76 -11.33 7.37
N LEU A 82 1.88 -10.62 7.52
CA LEU A 82 2.19 -9.44 6.73
C LEU A 82 2.37 -9.78 5.24
N GLU A 83 2.98 -10.93 4.94
CA GLU A 83 3.10 -11.43 3.57
C GLU A 83 1.72 -11.68 2.95
N GLN A 84 0.82 -12.33 3.68
CA GLN A 84 -0.55 -12.59 3.22
C GLN A 84 -1.33 -11.27 3.02
N CYS A 85 -1.18 -10.30 3.92
CA CYS A 85 -1.79 -8.99 3.76
C CYS A 85 -1.22 -8.20 2.59
N SER A 86 0.07 -8.33 2.28
CA SER A 86 0.68 -7.76 1.09
C SER A 86 0.06 -8.33 -0.19
N GLN A 87 -0.11 -9.65 -0.26
CA GLN A 87 -0.77 -10.32 -1.38
C GLN A 87 -2.22 -9.83 -1.55
N LEU A 88 -3.00 -9.78 -0.48
CA LEU A 88 -4.39 -9.33 -0.50
C LEU A 88 -4.52 -7.86 -0.93
N ASN A 89 -3.61 -7.00 -0.47
CA ASN A 89 -3.58 -5.60 -0.87
C ASN A 89 -3.20 -5.41 -2.34
N ASN A 90 -2.31 -6.24 -2.88
CA ASN A 90 -2.00 -6.22 -4.31
C ASN A 90 -3.19 -6.71 -5.14
N TRP A 91 -3.86 -7.77 -4.72
CA TRP A 91 -5.10 -8.22 -5.37
C TRP A 91 -6.17 -7.13 -5.41
N LYS A 92 -6.37 -6.39 -4.30
CA LYS A 92 -7.30 -5.26 -4.24
C LYS A 92 -6.95 -4.18 -5.26
N LYS A 93 -5.66 -3.86 -5.43
CA LYS A 93 -5.18 -2.87 -6.42
C LYS A 93 -5.42 -3.35 -7.84
N ASP A 94 -5.13 -4.62 -8.14
CA ASP A 94 -5.31 -5.20 -9.46
C ASP A 94 -6.80 -5.22 -9.85
N MET A 95 -7.67 -5.61 -8.92
CA MET A 95 -9.12 -5.58 -9.11
C MET A 95 -9.64 -4.15 -9.38
N LEU A 96 -9.14 -3.15 -8.64
CA LEU A 96 -9.52 -1.76 -8.86
C LEU A 96 -9.01 -1.23 -10.21
N ALA A 97 -7.78 -1.59 -10.59
CA ALA A 97 -7.21 -1.21 -11.89
C ALA A 97 -8.00 -1.81 -13.04
N GLU A 98 -8.42 -3.07 -12.94
CA GLU A 98 -9.28 -3.73 -13.91
C GLU A 98 -10.64 -3.04 -14.01
N ALA A 99 -11.26 -2.68 -12.88
CA ALA A 99 -12.51 -1.94 -12.86
C ALA A 99 -12.40 -0.54 -13.51
N LEU A 100 -11.30 0.17 -13.31
CA LEU A 100 -11.08 1.49 -13.91
C LEU A 100 -10.82 1.40 -15.42
N ASN A 101 -10.05 0.42 -15.87
CA ASN A 101 -9.75 0.19 -17.28
C ASN A 101 -10.95 -0.38 -18.06
N SER A 102 -11.87 -1.06 -17.39
CA SER A 102 -13.12 -1.55 -18.00
C SER A 102 -14.15 -0.43 -18.20
N ASN A 103 -14.08 0.63 -17.38
CA ASN A 103 -15.02 1.76 -17.42
C ASN A 103 -14.59 2.91 -18.35
N SER A 104 -13.41 2.84 -18.99
CA SER A 104 -12.94 3.88 -19.91
C SER A 104 -13.69 3.94 -21.25
N ASP A 105 -14.61 3.01 -21.52
CA ASP A 105 -15.51 3.07 -22.69
C ASP A 105 -16.91 3.65 -22.39
N SER A 106 -17.20 4.07 -21.15
CA SER A 106 -18.46 4.76 -20.85
C SER A 106 -18.32 5.81 -19.75
N LEU A 107 -18.47 7.08 -20.14
CA LEU A 107 -18.63 8.26 -19.28
C LEU A 107 -19.92 8.20 -18.43
N ALA A 108 -20.02 7.23 -17.52
CA ALA A 108 -21.10 7.11 -16.53
C ALA A 108 -20.53 6.57 -15.21
N VAL A 109 -19.84 7.44 -14.46
CA VAL A 109 -19.14 7.11 -13.20
C VAL A 109 -20.09 7.00 -11.99
N ASP A 110 -21.42 7.14 -12.17
CA ASP A 110 -22.35 7.22 -11.03
C ASP A 110 -23.21 5.95 -10.80
N SER A 111 -23.20 4.98 -11.71
CA SER A 111 -24.07 3.77 -11.57
C SER A 111 -23.38 2.42 -11.83
N SER A 112 -22.19 2.39 -12.42
CA SER A 112 -21.65 1.16 -13.02
C SER A 112 -20.96 0.18 -12.06
N ILE A 113 -20.79 0.52 -10.77
CA ILE A 113 -20.36 -0.47 -9.76
C ILE A 113 -21.46 -1.52 -9.52
N ARG A 114 -22.74 -1.19 -9.79
CA ARG A 114 -23.86 -2.10 -9.56
C ARG A 114 -23.97 -3.24 -10.57
N ASP A 115 -23.47 -3.06 -11.79
CA ASP A 115 -23.73 -3.97 -12.91
C ASP A 115 -22.55 -4.89 -13.25
N ILE A 116 -21.58 -5.05 -12.35
CA ILE A 116 -20.63 -6.16 -12.43
C ILE A 116 -21.36 -7.42 -11.96
N PRO A 117 -21.58 -8.45 -12.81
CA PRO A 117 -22.08 -9.74 -12.34
C PRO A 117 -21.00 -10.28 -11.39
N ASN A 118 -21.27 -10.27 -10.07
CA ASN A 118 -20.35 -10.55 -8.93
C ASN A 118 -19.86 -9.33 -8.12
N SER A 119 -20.41 -8.12 -8.29
CA SER A 119 -20.04 -6.94 -7.48
C SER A 119 -20.16 -7.18 -5.97
N SER A 120 -21.18 -7.91 -5.52
CA SER A 120 -21.41 -8.17 -4.09
C SER A 120 -20.37 -9.09 -3.45
N THR A 121 -19.85 -10.08 -4.18
CA THR A 121 -18.83 -11.00 -3.66
C THR A 121 -17.45 -10.34 -3.66
N GLN A 122 -17.15 -9.54 -4.69
CA GLN A 122 -15.93 -8.73 -4.73
C GLN A 122 -15.91 -7.65 -3.64
N LEU A 123 -17.01 -6.93 -3.44
CA LEU A 123 -17.14 -5.96 -2.35
C LEU A 123 -16.99 -6.62 -0.97
N ARG A 124 -17.56 -7.82 -0.78
CA ARG A 124 -17.40 -8.58 0.46
C ARG A 124 -15.93 -8.96 0.69
N ARG A 125 -15.21 -9.38 -0.35
CA ARG A 125 -13.78 -9.69 -0.26
C ARG A 125 -12.96 -8.46 0.09
N VAL A 126 -13.21 -7.32 -0.56
CA VAL A 126 -12.54 -6.06 -0.25
C VAL A 126 -12.78 -5.65 1.20
N ALA A 127 -14.03 -5.68 1.67
CA ALA A 127 -14.36 -5.37 3.06
C ALA A 127 -13.69 -6.34 4.05
N GLY A 128 -13.61 -7.64 3.72
CA GLY A 128 -12.90 -8.63 4.52
C GLY A 128 -11.39 -8.36 4.59
N ILE A 129 -10.77 -8.00 3.47
CA ILE A 129 -9.35 -7.63 3.39
C ILE A 129 -9.08 -6.35 4.19
N GLU A 130 -9.94 -5.34 4.08
CA GLU A 130 -9.78 -4.09 4.84
C GLU A 130 -9.89 -4.34 6.34
N ASN A 131 -10.90 -5.09 6.79
CA ASN A 131 -10.97 -5.42 8.21
C ASN A 131 -9.73 -6.20 8.68
N LEU A 132 -9.21 -7.11 7.85
CA LEU A 132 -8.13 -8.00 8.24
C LEU A 132 -6.73 -7.40 8.13
N CYS A 133 -6.50 -6.46 7.21
CA CYS A 133 -5.16 -5.97 6.85
C CYS A 133 -5.02 -4.45 6.94
N ASP A 134 -5.98 -3.75 7.54
CA ASP A 134 -5.86 -2.33 7.87
C ASP A 134 -4.81 -2.08 8.97
N ASP A 135 -4.37 -0.82 9.09
CA ASP A 135 -3.34 -0.40 10.05
C ASP A 135 -3.75 -0.70 11.50
N ALA A 136 -5.06 -0.68 11.79
CA ALA A 136 -5.64 -1.01 13.09
C ALA A 136 -6.12 -2.47 13.19
N ALA A 137 -5.77 -3.35 12.25
CA ALA A 137 -6.32 -4.72 12.22
C ALA A 137 -5.92 -5.55 13.44
N LEU A 138 -4.70 -5.40 13.95
CA LEU A 138 -4.27 -6.06 15.19
C LEU A 138 -5.11 -5.59 16.38
N GLU A 139 -5.35 -4.29 16.52
CA GLU A 139 -6.18 -3.75 17.61
C GLU A 139 -7.66 -4.18 17.48
N ASN A 140 -8.20 -4.18 16.27
CA ASN A 140 -9.62 -4.44 16.03
C ASN A 140 -10.00 -5.92 16.04
N ASN A 141 -9.07 -6.81 15.65
CA ASN A 141 -9.36 -8.24 15.48
C ASN A 141 -8.72 -9.12 16.54
N THR A 142 -7.97 -8.55 17.50
CA THR A 142 -7.38 -9.30 18.61
C THR A 142 -7.79 -8.68 19.93
N GLN A 143 -7.94 -9.51 20.96
CA GLN A 143 -8.40 -9.05 22.28
C GLN A 143 -7.22 -8.81 23.23
N PHE A 144 -6.17 -9.60 23.12
CA PHE A 144 -5.10 -9.70 24.10
C PHE A 144 -3.78 -9.15 23.60
N VAL A 145 -3.50 -9.21 22.29
CA VAL A 145 -2.20 -8.84 21.71
C VAL A 145 -1.77 -7.44 22.12
N PHE A 146 -2.63 -6.44 21.95
CA PHE A 146 -2.28 -5.04 22.26
C PHE A 146 -2.07 -4.80 23.75
N THR A 147 -2.94 -5.36 24.59
CA THR A 147 -2.88 -5.23 26.06
C THR A 147 -1.60 -5.88 26.58
N VAL A 148 -1.35 -7.13 26.22
CA VAL A 148 -0.20 -7.91 26.69
C VAL A 148 1.12 -7.31 26.19
N PHE A 149 1.17 -6.87 24.93
CA PHE A 149 2.35 -6.21 24.40
C PHE A 149 2.68 -4.92 25.17
N ASN A 150 1.68 -4.10 25.50
CA ASN A 150 1.88 -2.89 26.29
C ASN A 150 2.26 -3.18 27.75
N ASP A 151 1.71 -4.23 28.35
CA ASP A 151 2.05 -4.67 29.70
C ASP A 151 3.50 -5.15 29.76
N LEU A 152 3.93 -5.98 28.80
CA LEU A 152 5.31 -6.44 28.67
C LEU A 152 6.28 -5.28 28.42
N ARG A 153 5.90 -4.31 27.59
CA ARG A 153 6.72 -3.10 27.34
C ARG A 153 6.93 -2.28 28.61
N GLN A 154 5.90 -2.10 29.44
CA GLN A 154 6.00 -1.37 30.71
C GLN A 154 6.85 -2.13 31.73
N GLN A 155 6.77 -3.46 31.75
CA GLN A 155 7.57 -4.30 32.64
C GLN A 155 9.04 -4.41 32.20
N GLY A 156 9.30 -4.44 30.90
CA GLY A 156 10.64 -4.43 30.30
C GLY A 156 11.44 -3.14 30.57
N SER A 157 10.80 -2.04 30.98
CA SER A 157 11.52 -0.86 31.50
C SER A 157 12.31 -1.15 32.79
N ASN A 158 12.00 -2.24 33.50
CA ASN A 158 12.65 -2.63 34.75
C ASN A 158 13.54 -3.89 34.62
N SER A 159 13.52 -4.61 33.48
CA SER A 159 14.26 -5.86 33.28
C SER A 159 14.99 -5.88 31.93
N ARG A 160 16.16 -6.54 31.90
CA ARG A 160 17.26 -6.41 30.90
C ARG A 160 16.97 -6.89 29.45
N THR A 161 15.73 -6.98 29.01
CA THR A 161 15.34 -7.36 27.62
C THR A 161 15.21 -6.16 26.67
N THR A 162 15.77 -5.01 27.05
CA THR A 162 15.45 -3.65 26.56
C THR A 162 15.83 -3.29 25.12
N ASP A 163 16.70 -4.05 24.44
CA ASP A 163 17.28 -3.60 23.17
C ASP A 163 16.41 -3.90 21.94
N SER A 164 15.65 -5.00 21.94
CA SER A 164 14.75 -5.34 20.83
C SER A 164 13.46 -4.53 20.87
N VAL A 165 12.83 -4.41 22.04
CA VAL A 165 11.56 -3.69 22.22
C VAL A 165 11.73 -2.19 21.99
N SER A 166 12.81 -1.57 22.49
CA SER A 166 13.06 -0.13 22.26
C SER A 166 13.30 0.18 20.78
N ARG A 167 14.09 -0.65 20.07
CA ARG A 167 14.30 -0.47 18.62
C ARG A 167 12.99 -0.57 17.84
N ARG A 168 12.12 -1.51 18.21
CA ARG A 168 10.84 -1.75 17.52
C ARG A 168 9.82 -0.64 17.74
N VAL A 169 9.81 -0.02 18.92
CA VAL A 169 9.01 1.19 19.17
C VAL A 169 9.41 2.30 18.22
N THR A 170 10.72 2.52 18.04
CA THR A 170 11.23 3.54 17.13
C THR A 170 10.89 3.22 15.67
N ASP A 171 10.94 1.94 15.27
CA ASP A 171 10.57 1.51 13.92
C ASP A 171 9.05 1.67 13.64
N LEU A 172 8.19 1.35 14.61
CA LEU A 172 6.74 1.56 14.51
C LEU A 172 6.38 3.05 14.47
N GLU A 173 7.00 3.87 15.31
CA GLU A 173 6.83 5.33 15.28
C GLU A 173 7.27 5.90 13.91
N PHE A 174 8.35 5.38 13.35
CA PHE A 174 8.82 5.73 12.02
C PHE A 174 7.83 5.33 10.91
N SER A 175 7.28 4.11 10.95
CA SER A 175 6.32 3.66 9.94
C SER A 175 5.00 4.43 9.99
N ILE A 176 4.54 4.81 11.19
CA ILE A 176 3.35 5.64 11.39
C ILE A 176 3.59 7.05 10.79
N LEU A 177 4.78 7.63 11.01
CA LEU A 177 5.15 8.91 10.42
C LEU A 177 5.22 8.84 8.89
N GLU A 178 5.84 7.79 8.34
CA GLU A 178 5.94 7.58 6.89
C GLU A 178 4.56 7.44 6.25
N ASN A 179 3.65 6.68 6.87
CA ASN A 179 2.29 6.51 6.40
C ASN A 179 1.49 7.81 6.49
N ALA A 180 1.67 8.60 7.56
CA ALA A 180 1.06 9.92 7.69
C ALA A 180 1.55 10.89 6.60
N GLU A 181 2.85 10.87 6.28
CA GLU A 181 3.42 11.68 5.21
C GLU A 181 2.90 11.24 3.83
N ARG A 182 2.86 9.93 3.54
CA ARG A 182 2.27 9.42 2.29
C ARG A 182 0.81 9.83 2.11
N ARG A 183 0.00 9.78 3.18
CA ARG A 183 -1.41 10.24 3.16
C ARG A 183 -1.48 11.75 2.88
N SER A 184 -0.61 12.54 3.51
CA SER A 184 -0.52 13.99 3.27
C SER A 184 -0.15 14.30 1.81
N LEU A 185 0.84 13.58 1.25
CA LEU A 185 1.28 13.73 -0.13
C LEU A 185 0.19 13.31 -1.12
N GLN A 186 -0.51 12.19 -0.87
CA GLN A 186 -1.64 11.76 -1.69
C GLN A 186 -2.76 12.79 -1.69
N ASN A 187 -3.14 13.30 -0.52
CA ASN A 187 -4.17 14.33 -0.41
C ASN A 187 -3.77 15.60 -1.18
N SER A 188 -2.51 16.04 -1.02
CA SER A 188 -1.98 17.20 -1.73
C SER A 188 -1.99 17.01 -3.24
N PHE A 189 -1.59 15.82 -3.72
CA PHE A 189 -1.58 15.48 -5.14
C PHE A 189 -2.99 15.45 -5.73
N GLN A 190 -3.94 14.86 -5.01
CA GLN A 190 -5.34 14.78 -5.43
C GLN A 190 -5.98 16.17 -5.50
N GLN A 191 -5.69 17.04 -4.53
CA GLN A 191 -6.16 18.42 -4.53
C GLN A 191 -5.58 19.23 -5.69
N GLU A 192 -4.28 19.04 -6.00
CA GLU A 192 -3.64 19.69 -7.14
C GLU A 192 -4.20 19.20 -8.49
N GLN A 193 -4.52 17.91 -8.61
CA GLN A 193 -5.19 17.38 -9.80
C GLN A 193 -6.58 17.99 -10.00
N LEU A 194 -7.40 18.06 -8.93
CA LEU A 194 -8.72 18.69 -8.97
C LEU A 194 -8.63 20.15 -9.41
N ARG A 195 -7.68 20.89 -8.84
CA ARG A 195 -7.45 22.29 -9.20
C ARG A 195 -7.09 22.44 -10.69
N ARG A 196 -6.15 21.63 -11.19
CA ARG A 196 -5.77 21.67 -12.62
C ARG A 196 -6.92 21.31 -13.55
N GLN A 197 -7.77 20.34 -13.17
CA GLN A 197 -8.96 20.00 -13.94
C GLN A 197 -9.94 21.17 -14.02
N LEU A 198 -10.20 21.85 -12.89
CA LEU A 198 -11.07 23.02 -12.87
C LEU A 198 -10.53 24.18 -13.71
N GLU A 199 -9.22 24.45 -13.63
CA GLU A 199 -8.58 25.48 -14.47
C GLU A 199 -8.67 25.12 -15.97
N THR A 200 -8.50 23.84 -16.31
CA THR A 200 -8.61 23.35 -17.70
C THR A 200 -10.04 23.47 -18.23
N GLU A 201 -11.03 23.07 -17.44
CA GLU A 201 -12.46 23.21 -17.75
C GLU A 201 -12.83 24.68 -18.00
N GLN A 202 -12.36 25.60 -17.15
CA GLN A 202 -12.57 27.03 -17.36
C GLN A 202 -11.95 27.52 -18.66
N GLN A 203 -10.72 27.10 -18.98
CA GLN A 203 -10.08 27.45 -20.25
C GLN A 203 -10.85 26.92 -21.45
N ILE A 204 -11.29 25.66 -21.42
CA ILE A 204 -12.09 25.07 -22.50
C ILE A 204 -13.40 25.84 -22.69
N ASN A 205 -14.11 26.15 -21.60
CA ASN A 205 -15.37 26.88 -21.66
C ASN A 205 -15.18 28.30 -22.23
N SER A 206 -14.09 28.97 -21.88
CA SER A 206 -13.74 30.29 -22.45
C SER A 206 -13.51 30.21 -23.96
N GLN A 207 -12.76 29.20 -24.42
CA GLN A 207 -12.47 29.00 -25.84
C GLN A 207 -13.72 28.65 -26.65
N GLN A 208 -14.60 27.82 -26.08
CA GLN A 208 -15.87 27.47 -26.70
C GLN A 208 -16.78 28.69 -26.84
N ASN A 209 -16.88 29.54 -25.81
CA ASN A 209 -17.64 30.79 -25.89
C ASN A 209 -17.12 31.74 -26.95
N ASP A 210 -15.80 31.87 -27.09
CA ASP A 210 -15.18 32.71 -28.12
C ASP A 210 -15.42 32.17 -29.53
N LEU A 211 -15.35 30.85 -29.71
CA LEU A 211 -15.71 30.20 -30.98
C LEU A 211 -17.18 30.43 -31.33
N LEU A 212 -18.08 30.30 -30.35
CA LEU A 212 -19.51 30.55 -30.53
C LEU A 212 -19.78 32.00 -30.95
N ARG A 213 -19.14 32.97 -30.28
CA ARG A 213 -19.23 34.40 -30.64
C ARG A 213 -18.78 34.65 -32.08
N LYS A 214 -17.62 34.14 -32.48
CA LYS A 214 -17.09 34.29 -33.85
C LYS A 214 -18.01 33.64 -34.89
N GLN A 215 -18.67 32.53 -34.57
CA GLN A 215 -19.60 31.87 -35.48
C GLN A 215 -20.90 32.66 -35.64
N ILE A 216 -21.43 33.23 -34.56
CA ILE A 216 -22.59 34.12 -34.60
C ILE A 216 -22.28 35.38 -35.41
N GLU A 217 -21.13 36.00 -35.19
CA GLU A 217 -20.69 37.18 -35.95
C GLU A 217 -20.57 36.88 -37.44
N ARG A 218 -19.93 35.75 -37.82
CA ARG A 218 -19.84 35.34 -39.23
C ARG A 218 -21.21 35.12 -39.86
N GLN A 219 -22.12 34.41 -39.19
CA GLN A 219 -23.46 34.17 -39.72
C GLN A 219 -24.29 35.46 -39.85
N GLN A 220 -24.10 36.43 -38.97
CA GLN A 220 -24.79 37.72 -39.07
C GLN A 220 -24.26 38.58 -40.21
N ILE A 221 -22.96 38.48 -40.54
CA ILE A 221 -22.35 39.17 -41.68
C ILE A 221 -22.84 38.54 -43.00
N GLU A 222 -22.89 37.21 -43.09
CA GLU A 222 -23.40 36.49 -44.27
C GLU A 222 -24.87 36.76 -44.57
N ARG A 223 -25.70 37.01 -43.56
CA ARG A 223 -27.12 37.36 -43.74
C ARG A 223 -27.36 38.82 -44.14
N ARG A 224 -26.33 39.67 -44.09
CA ARG A 224 -26.44 41.12 -44.32
C ARG A 224 -25.91 41.54 -45.70
N ASN A 225 -25.27 40.62 -46.42
CA ASN A 225 -24.88 40.73 -47.84
C ASN A 225 -25.87 39.95 -48.71
#